data_AF-A0AAU6A4R1-F1
#
_entry.id   AF-A0AAU6A4R1-F1
#
_cell.length_a   1.000
_cell.length_b   1.000
_cell.length_c   1.000
_cell.angle_alpha   90.00
_cell.angle_beta   90.00
_cell.angle_gamma   90.00
#
_symmetry.space_group_name_H-M   'P 1'
#
loop_
_entity.id
_entity.type
_entity.pdbx_description
1 polymer ?
#
loop_
_entity_poly.entity_id
_entity_poly.type
_entity_poly.pdbx_seq_one_letter_code
_entity_poly.pdbx_strand_id
1 'polypeptide(L)'
;MGRRFNEMETPEQKYLAATAGVRANQLAKQARAADEESQRQQMTADIYGRHGKDYTDRPKAERAAREARKQRERRDHAVEEIERLRAAAAPAPKKRGWFW
;
A
#
# COMPACT_ATOMS: atom_id res chain seq x y z
N MET A 1 13.19 22.40 -30.68
CA MET A 1 12.24 22.80 -29.62
C MET A 1 11.44 21.58 -29.20
N GLY A 2 11.87 20.88 -28.14
CA GLY A 2 11.15 19.72 -27.62
C GLY A 2 9.97 20.19 -26.76
N ARG A 3 8.73 20.01 -27.23
CA ARG A 3 7.55 20.14 -26.36
C ARG A 3 7.70 19.13 -25.23
N ARG A 4 7.60 19.59 -23.99
CA ARG A 4 7.75 18.76 -22.79
C ARG A 4 6.68 17.66 -22.87
N PHE A 5 7.00 16.42 -22.51
CA PHE A 5 6.06 15.28 -22.59
C PHE A 5 4.69 15.57 -21.91
N ASN A 6 4.67 16.42 -20.87
CA ASN A 6 3.46 16.91 -20.20
C ASN A 6 2.48 17.71 -21.10
N GLU A 7 2.92 18.18 -22.26
CA GLU A 7 2.09 18.89 -23.25
C GLU A 7 1.47 17.95 -24.29
N MET A 8 1.89 16.69 -24.38
CA MET A 8 1.29 15.69 -25.29
C MET A 8 0.19 14.85 -24.63
N GLU A 9 -0.03 14.97 -23.33
CA GLU A 9 -1.11 14.27 -22.63
C GLU A 9 -2.47 14.89 -22.96
N THR A 10 -3.43 14.03 -23.30
CA THR A 10 -4.81 14.48 -23.51
C THR A 10 -5.40 15.01 -22.19
N PRO A 11 -6.35 15.95 -22.23
CA PRO A 11 -7.03 16.42 -21.03
C PRO A 11 -7.62 15.28 -20.18
N GLU A 12 -8.10 14.23 -20.84
CA GLU A 12 -8.61 13.00 -20.21
C GLU A 12 -7.51 12.23 -19.45
N GLN A 13 -6.31 12.12 -20.01
CA GLN A 13 -5.17 11.48 -19.34
C GLN A 13 -4.73 12.26 -18.10
N LYS A 14 -4.76 13.59 -18.15
CA LYS A 14 -4.46 14.44 -16.99
C LYS A 14 -5.48 14.25 -15.86
N TYR A 15 -6.76 14.14 -16.21
CA TYR A 15 -7.83 13.88 -15.25
C TYR A 15 -7.73 12.48 -14.63
N LEU A 16 -7.42 11.45 -15.44
CA LEU A 16 -7.19 10.09 -14.96
C LEU A 16 -5.97 10.00 -14.03
N ALA A 17 -4.86 10.67 -14.37
CA ALA A 17 -3.69 10.74 -13.49
C ALA A 17 -4.00 11.47 -12.17
N ALA A 18 -4.75 12.57 -12.22
CA ALA A 18 -5.16 13.31 -11.03
C ALA A 18 -6.06 12.48 -10.10
N THR A 19 -7.06 11.79 -10.66
CA THR A 19 -7.97 10.91 -9.89
C THR A 19 -7.24 9.68 -9.32
N ALA A 20 -6.34 9.06 -10.09
CA ALA A 20 -5.47 8.00 -9.61
C ALA A 20 -4.58 8.46 -8.45
N GLY A 21 -4.05 9.69 -8.52
CA GLY A 21 -3.26 10.29 -7.44
C GLY A 21 -4.06 10.48 -6.14
N VAL A 22 -5.31 10.94 -6.23
CA VAL A 22 -6.19 11.07 -5.05
C VAL A 22 -6.47 9.71 -4.41
N ARG A 23 -6.81 8.70 -5.21
CA ARG A 23 -7.08 7.33 -4.73
C ARG A 23 -5.83 6.70 -4.10
N ALA A 24 -4.67 6.87 -4.73
CA ALA A 24 -3.39 6.39 -4.19
C ALA A 24 -3.07 7.02 -2.82
N ASN A 25 -3.34 8.32 -2.64
CA ASN A 25 -3.15 9.00 -1.36
C ASN A 25 -4.11 8.49 -0.26
N GLN A 26 -5.36 8.17 -0.61
CA GLN A 26 -6.31 7.58 0.34
C GLN A 26 -5.86 6.18 0.78
N LEU A 27 -5.46 5.32 -0.18
CA LEU A 27 -4.92 4.00 0.10
C LEU A 27 -3.63 4.07 0.93
N ALA A 28 -2.76 5.05 0.69
CA ALA A 28 -1.54 5.23 1.46
C ALA A 28 -1.82 5.58 2.94
N LYS A 29 -2.86 6.38 3.21
CA LYS A 29 -3.31 6.66 4.58
C LYS A 29 -3.86 5.40 5.26
N GLN A 30 -4.67 4.62 4.56
CA GLN A 30 -5.19 3.34 5.06
C GLN A 30 -4.06 2.35 5.36
N ALA A 31 -3.07 2.24 4.46
CA ALA A 31 -1.91 1.38 4.65
C ALA A 31 -1.09 1.78 5.89
N ARG A 32 -0.89 3.08 6.13
CA ARG A 32 -0.22 3.56 7.36
C ARG A 32 -1.01 3.22 8.63
N ALA A 33 -2.32 3.46 8.63
CA ALA A 33 -3.17 3.13 9.78
C ALA A 33 -3.15 1.63 10.09
N ALA A 34 -3.23 0.78 9.05
CA ALA A 34 -3.13 -0.67 9.20
C ALA A 34 -1.74 -1.09 9.72
N ASP A 35 -0.66 -0.44 9.29
CA ASP A 35 0.68 -0.73 9.80
C ASP A 35 0.83 -0.36 11.28
N GLU A 36 0.34 0.81 11.70
CA GLU A 36 0.34 1.23 13.11
C GLU A 36 -0.46 0.25 13.99
N GLU A 37 -1.63 -0.21 13.53
CA GLU A 37 -2.42 -1.23 14.24
C GLU A 37 -1.71 -2.58 14.30
N SER A 38 -1.08 -3.01 13.20
CA SER A 38 -0.24 -4.22 13.16
C SER A 38 0.89 -4.16 14.17
N GLN A 39 1.58 -3.01 14.27
CA GLN A 39 2.68 -2.84 15.23
C GLN A 39 2.20 -2.92 16.68
N ARG A 40 1.08 -2.27 17.02
CA ARG A 40 0.48 -2.34 18.37
C ARG A 40 0.11 -3.77 18.76
N GLN A 41 -0.44 -4.52 17.81
CA GLN A 41 -0.82 -5.92 18.02
C GLN A 41 0.39 -6.84 18.13
N GLN A 42 1.44 -6.58 17.35
CA GLN A 42 2.71 -7.31 17.47
C GLN A 42 3.36 -7.07 18.83
N MET A 43 3.43 -5.81 19.29
CA MET A 43 3.94 -5.50 20.63
C MET A 43 3.14 -6.22 21.72
N THR A 44 1.82 -6.29 21.57
CA THR A 44 0.95 -7.03 22.49
C THR A 44 1.30 -8.52 22.47
N ALA A 45 1.46 -9.12 21.30
CA ALA A 45 1.90 -10.51 21.17
C ALA A 45 3.26 -10.76 21.84
N ASP A 46 4.21 -9.84 21.66
CA ASP A 46 5.56 -9.97 22.22
C ASP A 46 5.58 -9.83 23.76
N ILE A 47 4.71 -8.97 24.32
CA ILE A 47 4.56 -8.79 25.78
C ILE A 47 3.97 -10.05 26.42
N TYR A 48 2.85 -10.55 25.89
CA TYR A 48 2.11 -11.66 26.49
C TYR A 48 2.67 -13.05 26.08
N GLY A 49 3.48 -13.13 25.02
CA GLY A 49 4.07 -14.37 24.50
C GLY A 49 5.45 -14.72 25.08
N ARG A 50 6.07 -13.81 25.85
CA ARG A 50 7.40 -14.07 26.46
C ARG A 50 7.27 -15.04 27.63
N HIS A 51 7.76 -16.27 27.45
CA HIS A 51 7.82 -17.27 28.50
C HIS A 51 8.63 -16.79 29.72
N GLY A 52 8.10 -17.02 30.92
CA GLY A 52 8.77 -16.74 32.20
C GLY A 52 8.39 -15.42 32.88
N LYS A 53 7.35 -14.73 32.42
CA LYS A 53 6.75 -13.59 33.14
C LYS A 53 5.42 -13.98 33.78
N ASP A 54 5.08 -13.37 34.91
CA ASP A 54 3.80 -13.60 35.61
C ASP A 54 2.56 -13.18 34.79
N TYR A 55 2.76 -12.35 33.76
CA TYR A 55 1.72 -11.89 32.84
C TYR A 55 1.70 -12.65 31.50
N THR A 56 2.30 -13.84 31.43
CA THR A 56 2.29 -14.63 30.18
C THR A 56 0.87 -15.15 29.90
N ASP A 57 0.27 -14.70 28.80
CA ASP A 57 -1.05 -15.16 28.34
C ASP A 57 -0.92 -15.57 26.87
N ARG A 58 -0.71 -16.87 26.67
CA ARG A 58 -0.46 -17.46 25.36
C ARG A 58 -1.67 -17.32 24.41
N PRO A 59 -2.93 -17.61 24.83
CA PRO A 59 -4.10 -17.32 24.00
C PRO A 59 -4.20 -15.86 23.55
N LYS A 60 -3.92 -14.91 24.44
CA LYS A 60 -3.95 -13.47 24.12
C LYS A 60 -2.85 -13.09 23.13
N ALA A 61 -1.64 -13.61 23.34
CA ALA A 61 -0.52 -13.38 22.42
C ALA A 61 -0.81 -13.94 21.02
N GLU A 62 -1.39 -15.14 20.92
CA GLU A 62 -1.76 -15.77 19.66
C GLU A 62 -2.90 -15.04 18.93
N ARG A 63 -3.86 -14.46 19.68
CA ARG A 63 -4.91 -13.62 19.09
C ARG A 63 -4.31 -12.33 18.52
N ALA A 64 -3.48 -11.64 19.31
CA ALA A 64 -2.81 -10.41 18.89
C ALA A 64 -1.90 -10.65 17.67
N ALA A 65 -1.16 -11.76 17.64
CA ALA A 65 -0.33 -12.13 16.49
C ALA A 65 -1.17 -12.39 15.22
N ARG A 66 -2.34 -13.04 15.35
CA ARG A 66 -3.28 -13.24 14.23
C ARG A 66 -3.85 -11.92 13.73
N GLU A 67 -4.21 -11.01 14.64
CA GLU A 67 -4.71 -9.67 14.27
C GLU A 67 -3.62 -8.83 13.59
N ALA A 68 -2.38 -8.88 14.08
CA ALA A 68 -1.25 -8.23 13.45
C ALA A 68 -1.05 -8.70 12.00
N ARG A 69 -1.12 -10.02 11.76
CA ARG A 69 -1.02 -10.59 10.40
C ARG A 69 -2.13 -10.09 9.48
N LYS A 70 -3.39 -10.08 9.94
CA LYS A 70 -4.51 -9.55 9.15
C LYS A 70 -4.31 -8.10 8.75
N GLN A 71 -3.74 -7.28 9.63
CA GLN A 71 -3.48 -5.86 9.32
C GLN A 71 -2.31 -5.69 8.34
N ARG A 72 -1.28 -6.55 8.41
CA ARG A 72 -0.21 -6.59 7.39
C ARG A 72 -0.74 -6.97 6.03
N GLU A 73 -1.60 -7.98 5.94
CA GLU A 73 -2.23 -8.38 4.67
C GLU A 73 -3.07 -7.24 4.07
N ARG A 74 -3.82 -6.50 4.90
CA ARG A 74 -4.57 -5.30 4.45
C ARG A 74 -3.65 -4.20 3.94
N ARG A 75 -2.53 -3.96 4.62
CA ARG A 75 -1.50 -3.01 4.17
C ARG A 75 -0.93 -3.44 2.83
N ASP A 76 -0.54 -4.70 2.69
CA ASP A 76 0.07 -5.23 1.47
C ASP A 76 -0.89 -5.13 0.29
N HIS A 77 -2.17 -5.48 0.48
CA HIS A 77 -3.20 -5.27 -0.54
C HIS A 77 -3.36 -3.80 -0.95
N ALA A 78 -3.36 -2.87 0.02
CA ALA A 78 -3.44 -1.44 -0.28
C ALA A 78 -2.20 -0.94 -1.05
N VAL A 79 -1.01 -1.46 -0.74
CA VAL A 79 0.23 -1.15 -1.47
C VAL A 79 0.17 -1.70 -2.90
N GLU A 80 -0.24 -2.95 -3.08
CA GLU A 80 -0.44 -3.53 -4.42
C GLU A 80 -1.42 -2.71 -5.26
N GLU A 81 -2.53 -2.24 -4.68
CA GLU A 81 -3.50 -1.42 -5.39
C GLU A 81 -2.92 -0.05 -5.77
N ILE A 82 -2.09 0.56 -4.91
CA ILE A 82 -1.35 1.78 -5.24
C ILE A 82 -0.39 1.54 -6.42
N GLU A 83 0.34 0.42 -6.41
CA GLU A 83 1.26 0.06 -7.49
C GLU A 83 0.53 -0.17 -8.82
N ARG A 84 -0.62 -0.85 -8.78
CA ARG A 84 -1.50 -1.03 -9.95
C ARG A 84 -2.01 0.30 -10.48
N LEU A 85 -2.47 1.20 -9.61
CA LEU A 85 -2.92 2.54 -10.01
C LEU A 85 -1.79 3.37 -10.60
N ARG A 86 -0.57 3.28 -10.05
CA ARG A 86 0.61 3.93 -10.60
C ARG A 86 0.99 3.38 -11.98
N ALA A 87 0.97 2.06 -12.14
CA ALA A 87 1.25 1.41 -13.42
C ALA A 87 0.19 1.75 -14.49
N ALA A 88 -1.09 1.83 -14.11
CA ALA A 88 -2.17 2.22 -15.02
C ALA A 88 -2.15 3.71 -15.40
N ALA A 89 -1.69 4.57 -14.48
CA ALA A 89 -1.54 6.00 -14.72
C ALA A 89 -0.23 6.36 -15.46
N ALA A 90 0.78 5.49 -15.43
CA ALA A 90 1.98 5.68 -16.21
C ALA A 90 1.65 5.53 -17.70
N PRO A 91 1.92 6.52 -18.56
CA PRO A 91 1.73 6.36 -19.98
C PRO A 91 2.66 5.23 -20.45
N ALA A 92 2.08 4.10 -20.85
CA ALA A 92 2.84 3.03 -21.47
C ALA A 92 3.67 3.68 -22.59
N PRO A 93 5.01 3.49 -22.64
CA PRO A 93 5.77 3.99 -23.77
C PRO A 93 5.14 3.36 -25.00
N LYS A 94 4.48 4.17 -25.83
CA LYS A 94 4.05 3.76 -27.17
C LYS A 94 5.28 3.11 -27.76
N LYS A 95 5.25 1.79 -27.98
CA LYS A 95 6.26 1.12 -28.79
C LYS A 95 6.28 1.94 -30.07
N ARG A 96 7.28 2.82 -30.22
CA ARG A 96 7.59 3.45 -31.50
C ARG A 96 7.78 2.23 -32.39
N GLY A 97 6.89 2.04 -33.36
CA GLY A 97 7.09 1.04 -34.38
C GLY A 97 8.46 1.30 -34.97
N TRP A 98 9.43 0.50 -34.56
CA TRP A 98 10.68 0.40 -35.28
C TRP A 98 10.29 -0.37 -36.53
N PHE A 99 10.27 0.35 -37.66
CA PHE A 99 10.61 -0.16 -38.98
C PHE A 99 10.48 -1.68 -39.13
N TRP A 100 9.38 -2.12 -39.74
CA TRP A 100 9.33 -2.94 -40.95
C TRP A 100 7.89 -3.00 -41.46
#